data_AF-A0A382XN12-F1
#
_entry.id   AF-A0A382XN12-F1
#
_cell.length_a   1.000
_cell.length_b   1.000
_cell.length_c   1.000
_cell.angle_alpha   90.00
_cell.angle_beta   90.00
_cell.angle_gamma   90.00
#
_symmetry.space_group_name_H-M   'P 1'
#
loop_
_entity.id
_entity.type
_entity.pdbx_description
1 polymer ?
#
loop_
_entity_poly.entity_id
_entity_poly.type
_entity_poly.pdbx_seq_one_letter_code
_entity_poly.pdbx_strand_id
1 'polypeptide(L)'
;MTNPKANLLAHLESMAARYQDRWTLSACGVTVGRRSIPALLDKNANSPGSNTASVLLISGLSGNPDDVALARRALDSTPSDDAGPGNHISLSAIP
;
A
#
# COMPACT_ATOMS: atom_id res chain seq x y z
N MET A 1 12.99 0.86 22.27
CA MET A 1 11.75 1.48 21.76
C MET A 1 11.84 1.49 20.24
N THR A 2 11.15 0.58 19.57
CA THR A 2 11.12 0.48 18.10
C THR A 2 10.29 1.62 17.53
N ASN A 3 10.86 2.39 16.60
CA ASN A 3 10.16 3.51 15.97
C ASN A 3 9.07 2.97 15.03
N PRO A 4 7.76 3.18 15.33
CA PRO A 4 6.66 2.56 14.57
C PRO A 4 6.64 2.99 13.09
N LYS A 5 7.21 4.16 12.77
CA LYS A 5 7.33 4.64 11.39
C LYS A 5 8.41 3.93 10.59
N ALA A 6 9.56 3.65 11.23
CA ALA A 6 10.61 2.85 10.61
C ALA A 6 10.14 1.41 10.37
N ASN A 7 9.27 0.90 11.26
CA ASN A 7 8.63 -0.40 11.08
C ASN A 7 7.66 -0.43 9.90
N LEU A 8 6.90 0.65 9.67
CA LEU A 8 5.99 0.76 8.54
C LEU A 8 6.73 0.80 7.20
N LEU A 9 7.76 1.64 7.06
CA LEU A 9 8.50 1.73 5.80
C LEU A 9 9.16 0.40 5.45
N ALA A 10 9.82 -0.24 6.43
CA ALA A 10 10.42 -1.55 6.27
C ALA A 10 9.38 -2.63 5.88
N HIS A 11 8.15 -2.54 6.39
CA HIS A 11 7.06 -3.42 5.99
C HIS A 11 6.68 -3.23 4.52
N LEU A 12 6.47 -1.98 4.08
CA LEU A 12 6.14 -1.68 2.69
C LEU A 12 7.27 -2.07 1.72
N GLU A 13 8.52 -1.84 2.11
CA GLU A 13 9.70 -2.32 1.37
C GLU A 13 9.71 -3.84 1.25
N SER A 14 9.45 -4.55 2.35
CA SER A 14 9.34 -6.02 2.33
C SER A 14 8.19 -6.50 1.45
N MET A 15 7.06 -5.81 1.43
CA MET A 15 5.93 -6.15 0.56
C MET A 15 6.26 -5.93 -0.91
N ALA A 16 6.83 -4.77 -1.26
CA ALA A 16 7.24 -4.48 -2.62
C ALA A 16 8.32 -5.45 -3.13
N ALA A 17 9.25 -5.86 -2.26
CA ALA A 17 10.27 -6.86 -2.59
C ALA A 17 9.65 -8.26 -2.79
N ARG A 18 8.72 -8.66 -1.93
CA ARG A 18 8.06 -9.98 -1.99
C ARG A 18 7.13 -10.11 -3.19
N TYR A 19 6.43 -9.04 -3.55
CA TYR A 19 5.44 -9.02 -4.62
C TYR A 19 5.82 -8.02 -5.71
N GLN A 20 7.06 -8.14 -6.20
CA GLN A 20 7.66 -7.21 -7.16
C GLN A 20 6.85 -7.05 -8.45
N ASP A 21 6.11 -8.08 -8.89
CA ASP A 21 5.32 -8.00 -10.12
C ASP A 21 4.01 -7.22 -9.95
N ARG A 22 3.58 -7.01 -8.69
CA ARG A 22 2.34 -6.32 -8.34
C ARG A 22 2.57 -4.93 -7.77
N TRP A 23 3.48 -4.80 -6.81
CA TRP A 23 3.62 -3.56 -6.04
C TRP A 23 4.95 -2.86 -6.28
N THR A 24 4.88 -1.54 -6.35
CA THR A 24 6.03 -0.64 -6.36
C THR A 24 5.96 0.29 -5.17
N LEU A 25 7.05 0.42 -4.43
CA LEU A 25 7.17 1.46 -3.42
C LEU A 25 7.46 2.81 -4.09
N SER A 26 6.72 3.84 -3.68
CA SER A 26 6.81 5.21 -4.18
C SER A 26 6.61 6.20 -3.02
N ALA A 27 6.60 7.49 -3.35
CA ALA A 27 6.29 8.58 -2.43
C ALA A 27 5.27 9.51 -3.08
N CYS A 28 4.19 9.83 -2.36
CA CYS A 28 3.12 10.68 -2.87
C CYS A 28 3.22 12.14 -2.39
N GLY A 29 4.18 12.45 -1.52
CA GLY A 29 4.37 13.80 -1.02
C GLY A 29 5.28 13.87 0.20
N VAL A 30 5.25 15.02 0.87
CA VAL A 30 6.02 15.30 2.08
C VAL A 30 5.12 15.88 3.17
N THR A 31 5.32 15.45 4.41
CA THR A 31 4.66 16.02 5.59
C THR A 31 5.26 17.39 5.96
N VAL A 32 4.55 18.16 6.79
CA VAL A 32 5.04 19.43 7.37
C VAL A 32 6.39 19.26 8.08
N GLY A 33 6.62 18.10 8.69
CA GLY A 33 7.89 17.73 9.31
C GLY A 33 8.99 17.30 8.31
N ARG A 34 8.85 17.58 7.02
CA ARG A 34 9.79 17.24 5.92
C ARG A 34 10.11 15.75 5.81
N ARG A 35 9.17 14.89 6.18
CA ARG A 35 9.28 13.44 5.96
C ARG A 35 8.46 13.02 4.75
N SER A 36 9.02 12.15 3.92
CA SER A 36 8.32 11.52 2.80
C SER A 36 7.08 10.77 3.28
N ILE A 37 5.99 10.86 2.53
CA ILE A 37 4.78 10.05 2.72
C ILE A 37 4.91 8.83 1.80
N PRO A 38 5.19 7.64 2.34
CA PRO A 38 5.35 6.44 1.53
C PRO A 38 4.02 6.03 0.89
N ALA A 39 4.10 5.50 -0.32
CA ALA A 39 2.95 4.97 -1.04
C ALA A 39 3.32 3.63 -1.66
N LEU A 40 2.45 2.63 -1.53
CA LEU A 40 2.56 1.35 -2.21
C LEU A 40 1.61 1.38 -3.41
N LEU A 41 2.13 1.29 -4.62
CA LEU A 41 1.34 1.42 -5.85
C LEU A 41 1.19 0.07 -6.54
N ASP A 42 -0.04 -0.29 -6.90
CA ASP A 42 -0.31 -1.43 -7.78
C ASP A 42 0.12 -1.08 -9.21
N LYS A 43 1.04 -1.87 -9.76
CA LYS A 43 1.58 -1.71 -11.12
C LYS A 43 0.49 -1.83 -12.17
N ASN A 44 -0.59 -2.56 -11.89
CA ASN A 44 -1.69 -2.80 -12.81
C ASN A 44 -2.84 -1.79 -12.66
N ALA A 45 -2.76 -0.84 -11.72
CA ALA A 45 -3.82 0.16 -11.49
C ALA A 45 -4.10 1.07 -12.68
N ASN A 46 -3.13 1.25 -13.58
CA ASN A 46 -3.22 2.13 -14.75
C ASN A 46 -2.96 1.39 -16.07
N SER A 47 -3.04 0.06 -16.08
CA SER A 47 -2.82 -0.72 -17.30
C SER A 47 -3.91 -0.42 -18.33
N PRO A 48 -3.56 0.04 -19.55
CA PRO A 48 -4.54 0.35 -20.59
C PRO A 48 -5.36 -0.90 -20.93
N GLY A 49 -6.69 -0.78 -20.94
CA GLY A 49 -7.60 -1.89 -21.27
C GLY A 49 -7.92 -2.84 -20.12
N SER A 50 -7.43 -2.56 -18.91
CA SER A 50 -7.82 -3.29 -17.70
C SER A 50 -9.23 -2.89 -17.25
N ASN A 51 -10.16 -3.85 -17.15
CA ASN A 51 -11.49 -3.67 -16.52
C ASN A 51 -11.45 -3.84 -14.98
N THR A 52 -10.25 -3.83 -14.41
CA THR A 52 -10.00 -4.06 -12.98
C THR A 52 -10.32 -2.79 -12.20
N ALA A 53 -11.13 -2.89 -11.14
CA ALA A 53 -11.40 -1.73 -10.30
C ALA A 53 -10.13 -1.31 -9.53
N SER A 54 -9.76 -0.04 -9.65
CA SER A 54 -8.63 0.54 -8.92
C SER A 54 -9.08 1.11 -7.58
N VAL A 55 -8.52 0.60 -6.49
CA VAL A 55 -8.82 0.97 -5.11
C VAL A 55 -7.60 1.64 -4.50
N LEU A 56 -7.82 2.77 -3.82
CA LEU A 56 -6.81 3.49 -3.05
C LEU A 56 -7.16 3.45 -1.56
N LEU A 57 -6.33 2.79 -0.77
CA LEU A 57 -6.40 2.78 0.68
C LEU A 57 -5.60 3.97 1.24
N ILE A 58 -6.23 4.82 2.05
CA ILE A 58 -5.56 5.93 2.73
C ILE A 58 -5.79 5.79 4.24
N SER A 59 -4.73 5.89 5.03
CA SER A 59 -4.81 5.89 6.50
C SER A 59 -3.96 6.98 7.15
N GLY A 60 -3.94 7.00 8.49
CA GLY A 60 -3.11 7.91 9.26
C GLY A 60 -3.58 9.37 9.26
N LEU A 61 -4.73 9.66 8.66
CA LEU A 61 -5.28 11.03 8.56
C LEU A 61 -5.66 11.61 9.93
N SER A 62 -6.05 10.77 10.89
CA SER A 62 -6.36 11.21 12.25
C SER A 62 -5.10 11.45 13.12
N GLY A 63 -3.95 10.93 12.68
CA GLY A 63 -2.73 10.85 13.49
C GLY A 63 -2.73 9.72 14.53
N ASN A 64 -3.80 8.93 14.64
CA ASN A 64 -3.85 7.77 15.53
C ASN A 64 -2.98 6.61 14.96
N PRO A 65 -2.05 6.02 15.75
CA PRO A 65 -1.27 4.86 15.31
C PRO A 65 -2.12 3.63 14.92
N ASP A 66 -3.33 3.49 15.47
CA ASP A 66 -4.21 2.35 15.17
C ASP A 66 -4.71 2.35 13.72
N ASP A 67 -4.87 3.53 13.12
CA ASP A 67 -5.30 3.67 11.73
C ASP A 67 -4.29 3.05 10.77
N VAL A 68 -3.00 3.27 11.03
CA VAL A 68 -1.88 2.74 10.24
C VAL A 68 -1.80 1.22 10.40
N ALA A 69 -2.02 0.71 11.62
CA ALA A 69 -2.03 -0.72 11.88
C ALA A 69 -3.22 -1.43 11.19
N LEU A 70 -4.38 -0.76 11.09
CA LEU A 70 -5.52 -1.27 10.34
C LEU A 70 -5.22 -1.32 8.83
N ALA A 71 -4.64 -0.26 8.26
CA ALA A 71 -4.27 -0.26 6.85
C ALA A 71 -3.25 -1.35 6.51
N ARG A 72 -2.27 -1.57 7.39
CA ARG A 72 -1.31 -2.67 7.23
C ARG A 72 -2.00 -4.03 7.19
N ARG A 73 -2.94 -4.28 8.12
CA ARG A 73 -3.72 -5.53 8.13
C ARG A 73 -4.59 -5.70 6.88
N ALA A 74 -5.15 -4.61 6.35
CA ALA A 74 -5.89 -4.63 5.09
C ALA A 74 -5.00 -4.95 3.88
N LEU A 75 -3.78 -4.44 3.87
CA LEU A 75 -2.79 -4.77 2.84
C LEU A 75 -2.35 -6.24 2.92
N ASP A 76 -2.10 -6.74 4.13
CA ASP A 76 -1.69 -8.13 4.36
C ASP A 76 -2.82 -9.13 4.02
N SER A 77 -4.09 -8.71 4.17
CA SER A 77 -5.26 -9.55 3.82
C SER A 77 -5.64 -9.50 2.35
N THR A 78 -5.01 -8.60 1.57
CA THR A 78 -5.27 -8.52 0.14
C THR A 78 -4.65 -9.74 -0.54
N PRO A 79 -5.45 -10.60 -1.19
CA PRO A 79 -4.97 -11.86 -1.73
C PRO A 79 -3.88 -11.61 -2.76
N SER A 80 -2.74 -12.30 -2.62
CA SER A 80 -1.53 -12.13 -3.43
C SER A 80 -1.59 -12.74 -4.84
N ASP A 81 -2.80 -13.08 -5.29
CA ASP A 81 -3.18 -13.63 -6.60
C ASP A 81 -3.05 -15.17 -6.76
N ASP A 82 -4.18 -15.87 -6.59
CA ASP A 82 -4.51 -17.17 -7.23
C ASP A 82 -6.03 -17.48 -7.12
N ALA A 83 -6.89 -16.47 -7.26
CA ALA A 83 -8.32 -16.59 -6.96
C ALA A 83 -9.22 -16.40 -8.19
N GLY A 84 -8.86 -17.01 -9.33
CA GLY A 84 -9.75 -17.17 -10.49
C GLY A 84 -10.28 -15.88 -11.14
N PRO A 85 -10.98 -15.99 -12.28
CA PRO A 85 -11.32 -14.85 -13.15
C PRO A 85 -12.43 -13.91 -12.61
N GLY A 86 -12.70 -13.89 -11.30
CA GLY A 86 -13.93 -13.33 -10.74
C GLY A 86 -13.88 -11.87 -10.27
N ASN A 87 -12.75 -11.38 -9.72
CA ASN A 87 -12.74 -10.04 -9.11
C ASN A 87 -11.31 -9.52 -8.85
N HIS A 88 -10.55 -9.22 -9.90
CA HIS A 88 -9.27 -8.54 -9.73
C HIS A 88 -9.58 -7.07 -9.32
N ILE A 89 -9.01 -6.63 -8.19
CA ILE A 89 -8.91 -5.22 -7.83
C ILE A 89 -7.43 -4.83 -7.82
N SER A 90 -7.12 -3.69 -8.42
CA SER A 90 -5.79 -3.08 -8.32
C SER A 90 -5.75 -2.28 -7.03
N LEU A 91 -4.87 -2.62 -6.08
CA LEU A 91 -4.86 -2.00 -4.75
C LEU A 91 -3.58 -1.20 -4.50
N SER A 92 -3.72 0.11 -4.39
CA SER A 92 -2.66 1.01 -3.92
C SER A 92 -2.94 1.50 -2.50
N ALA A 93 -1.91 1.88 -1.76
CA ALA A 93 -2.02 2.33 -0.37
C ALA A 93 -1.11 3.51 -0.03
N ILE A 94 -1.62 4.43 0.78
CA ILE A 94 -0.91 5.54 1.41
C ILE A 94 -1.16 5.44 2.92
N PRO A 95 -0.29 4.73 3.66
CA PRO A 95 -0.53 4.42 5.06
C PRO A 95 -0.11 5.51 6.05
#